data_AF-A0A8K0T0D5-F1
#
_entry.id   AF-A0A8K0T0D5-F1
#
_cell.length_a   1.000
_cell.length_b   1.000
_cell.length_c   1.000
_cell.angle_alpha   90.00
_cell.angle_beta   90.00
_cell.angle_gamma   90.00
#
_symmetry.space_group_name_H-M   'P 1'
#
loop_
_entity.id
_entity.type
_entity.pdbx_description
1 polymer ?
#
loop_
_entity_poly.entity_id
_entity_poly.type
_entity_poly.pdbx_seq_one_letter_code
_entity_poly.pdbx_strand_id
1 'polypeptide(L)'
;MYPNTFFMQELVRTYSDENLDHKEEGKQVGTPFIYTIPKGTPIPQHLILLNEYIAKFSLQPSRGIPLKELNQSLDEFYNKHARKETVESWLDAHPFTDAIPDDADPVWMAK
;
A
#
# COMPACT_ATOMS: atom_id res chain seq x y z
N MET A 1 10.24 8.09 7.22
CA MET A 1 10.12 8.39 5.78
C MET A 1 9.69 7.09 5.10
N TYR A 2 8.67 7.12 4.24
CA TYR A 2 8.06 5.90 3.71
C TYR A 2 8.94 5.27 2.62
N PRO A 3 8.90 3.94 2.42
CA PRO A 3 9.61 3.32 1.31
C PRO A 3 9.02 3.82 -0.01
N ASN A 4 9.87 4.47 -0.83
CA ASN A 4 9.58 4.83 -2.22
C ASN A 4 10.48 3.97 -3.10
N THR A 5 10.04 2.78 -3.48
CA THR A 5 10.86 1.86 -4.28
C THR A 5 10.42 1.85 -5.74
N PHE A 6 11.26 1.35 -6.64
CA PHE A 6 10.91 1.24 -8.06
C PHE A 6 9.67 0.36 -8.28
N PHE A 7 9.55 -0.77 -7.57
CA PHE A 7 8.36 -1.61 -7.66
C PHE A 7 7.10 -0.89 -7.16
N MET A 8 7.18 -0.12 -6.06
CA MET A 8 6.04 0.66 -5.58
C MET A 8 5.61 1.72 -6.61
N GLN A 9 6.57 2.41 -7.23
CA GLN A 9 6.28 3.37 -8.31
C GLN A 9 5.60 2.71 -9.50
N GLU A 10 6.10 1.55 -9.93
CA GLU A 10 5.50 0.78 -11.03
C GLU A 10 4.06 0.39 -10.69
N LEU A 11 3.83 -0.23 -9.53
CA LEU A 11 2.48 -0.64 -9.10
C LEU A 11 1.49 0.53 -9.05
N VAL A 12 1.89 1.65 -8.47
CA VAL A 12 1.02 2.83 -8.33
C VAL A 12 0.68 3.42 -9.69
N ARG A 13 1.66 3.52 -10.59
CA ARG A 13 1.46 4.08 -11.93
C ARG A 13 0.62 3.15 -12.80
N THR A 14 0.94 1.86 -12.84
CA THR A 14 0.14 0.87 -13.57
C THR A 14 -1.31 0.87 -13.12
N TYR A 15 -1.57 0.86 -11.81
CA TYR A 15 -2.94 0.90 -11.30
C TYR A 15 -3.68 2.21 -11.65
N SER A 16 -2.96 3.34 -11.65
CA SER A 16 -3.52 4.62 -12.07
C SER A 16 -3.89 4.61 -13.56
N ASP A 17 -2.99 4.12 -14.41
CA ASP A 17 -3.17 4.05 -15.86
C ASP A 17 -4.35 3.11 -16.20
N GLU A 18 -4.41 1.93 -15.59
CA GLU A 18 -5.53 0.99 -15.75
C GLU A 18 -6.88 1.60 -15.34
N ASN A 19 -6.90 2.43 -14.29
CA ASN A 19 -8.12 3.10 -13.85
C ASN A 19 -8.56 4.18 -14.86
N LEU A 20 -7.60 4.92 -15.44
CA LEU A 20 -7.87 5.90 -16.50
C LEU A 20 -8.42 5.21 -17.75
N ASP A 21 -7.78 4.14 -18.21
CA ASP A 21 -8.23 3.36 -19.38
C ASP A 21 -9.67 2.87 -19.19
N HIS A 22 -9.98 2.29 -18.03
CA HIS A 22 -11.33 1.86 -17.71
C HIS A 22 -12.34 3.00 -17.71
N LYS A 23 -11.96 4.18 -17.22
CA LYS A 23 -12.81 5.37 -17.24
C LYS A 23 -13.07 5.84 -18.67
N GLU A 24 -12.05 5.83 -19.54
CA GLU A 24 -12.16 6.18 -20.96
C GLU A 24 -13.03 5.21 -21.74
N GLU A 25 -12.99 3.92 -21.39
CA GLU A 25 -13.90 2.88 -21.91
C GLU A 25 -15.35 3.02 -21.41
N GLY A 26 -15.63 3.98 -20.52
CA GLY A 26 -16.95 4.20 -19.94
C GLY A 26 -17.34 3.22 -18.83
N LYS A 27 -16.38 2.46 -18.27
CA LYS A 27 -16.62 1.60 -17.11
C LYS A 27 -16.81 2.46 -15.86
N GLN A 28 -17.68 2.00 -14.96
CA GLN A 28 -17.83 2.62 -13.65
C GLN A 28 -16.65 2.19 -12.77
N VAL A 29 -15.73 3.12 -12.51
CA VAL A 29 -14.56 2.92 -11.66
C VAL A 29 -14.58 3.86 -10.45
N GLY A 30 -14.09 3.37 -9.31
CA GLY A 30 -13.89 4.18 -8.12
C GLY A 30 -12.60 5.00 -8.19
N THR A 31 -12.52 6.07 -7.39
CA THR A 31 -11.27 6.83 -7.23
C THR A 31 -10.23 5.95 -6.53
N PRO A 32 -9.02 5.79 -7.11
CA PRO A 32 -7.96 5.03 -6.50
C PRO A 32 -7.35 5.82 -5.32
N PHE A 33 -6.95 5.12 -4.26
CA PHE A 33 -6.33 5.73 -3.09
C PHE A 33 -5.12 4.91 -2.65
N ILE A 34 -4.12 5.61 -2.12
CA ILE A 34 -2.98 5.01 -1.44
C ILE A 34 -3.21 5.13 0.07
N TYR A 35 -3.08 3.99 0.76
CA TYR A 35 -3.09 3.93 2.23
C TYR A 35 -1.66 3.69 2.70
N THR A 36 -1.09 4.69 3.36
CA THR A 36 0.28 4.63 3.87
C THR A 36 0.28 4.40 5.37
N ILE A 37 0.92 3.32 5.83
CA ILE A 37 1.03 2.98 7.25
C ILE A 37 2.42 3.37 7.77
N PRO A 38 2.54 4.16 8.85
CA PRO A 38 3.83 4.47 9.48
C PRO A 38 4.56 3.24 9.99
N LYS A 39 5.88 3.22 9.79
CA LYS A 39 6.76 2.23 10.41
C LYS A 39 6.62 2.25 11.94
N GLY A 40 6.60 1.07 12.54
CA GLY A 40 6.38 0.91 13.99
C GLY A 40 4.90 0.92 14.40
N THR A 41 3.96 1.01 13.46
CA THR A 41 2.54 0.81 13.73
C THR A 41 2.30 -0.58 14.32
N PRO A 42 1.68 -0.69 15.52
CA PRO A 42 1.35 -1.98 16.10
C PRO A 42 0.35 -2.74 15.23
N ILE A 43 0.71 -3.97 14.82
CA ILE A 43 -0.21 -4.88 14.13
C ILE A 43 -1.08 -5.58 15.18
N PRO A 44 -2.43 -5.56 15.03
CA PRO A 44 -3.33 -6.32 15.90
C PRO A 44 -2.96 -7.80 15.96
N GLN A 45 -3.11 -8.44 17.13
CA GLN A 45 -2.64 -9.82 17.35
C GLN A 45 -3.26 -10.86 16.40
N HIS A 46 -4.48 -10.61 15.92
CA HIS A 46 -5.19 -11.46 14.96
C HIS A 46 -4.83 -11.18 13.50
N LEU A 47 -3.92 -10.23 13.25
CA LEU A 47 -3.30 -9.97 11.96
C LEU A 47 -1.79 -10.29 12.01
N ILE A 48 -1.21 -10.57 10.85
CA ILE A 48 0.22 -10.78 10.65
C ILE A 48 0.67 -10.08 9.38
N LEU A 49 1.81 -9.40 9.44
CA LEU A 49 2.46 -8.81 8.28
C LEU A 49 3.58 -9.76 7.83
N LEU A 50 3.45 -10.32 6.63
CA LEU A 50 4.45 -11.21 6.04
C LEU A 50 5.21 -10.46 4.95
N ASN A 51 6.53 -10.63 4.91
CA ASN A 51 7.33 -10.22 3.78
C ASN A 51 7.24 -11.32 2.71
N GLU A 52 6.59 -11.02 1.59
CA GLU A 52 6.34 -11.98 0.51
C GLU A 52 7.58 -12.09 -0.39
N TYR A 53 8.07 -10.94 -0.85
CA TYR A 53 9.21 -10.84 -1.75
C TYR A 53 9.74 -9.41 -1.75
N ILE A 54 10.99 -9.23 -1.32
CA ILE A 54 11.71 -7.95 -1.36
C ILE A 54 10.88 -6.83 -0.67
N ALA A 55 10.36 -5.86 -1.41
CA ALA A 55 9.60 -4.72 -0.89
C ALA A 55 8.08 -4.98 -0.84
N LYS A 56 7.65 -6.21 -1.12
CA LYS A 56 6.25 -6.63 -1.11
C LYS A 56 5.90 -7.31 0.22
N PHE A 57 4.84 -6.82 0.83
CA PHE A 57 4.30 -7.36 2.08
C PHE A 57 2.83 -7.71 1.92
N SER A 58 2.36 -8.67 2.71
CA SER A 58 0.96 -9.02 2.82
C SER A 58 0.51 -8.89 4.27
N LEU A 59 -0.62 -8.21 4.49
CA LEU A 59 -1.28 -8.15 5.78
C LEU A 59 -2.41 -9.18 5.77
N GLN A 60 -2.29 -10.20 6.60
CA GLN A 60 -3.15 -11.38 6.57
C GLN A 60 -3.70 -11.69 7.97
N PRO A 61 -4.78 -12.49 8.09
CA PRO A 61 -5.18 -13.03 9.38
C PRO A 61 -4.10 -13.97 9.94
N SER A 62 -3.77 -13.87 11.23
CA SER A 62 -2.79 -14.74 11.90
C SER A 62 -3.35 -16.11 12.27
N ARG A 63 -4.66 -16.29 12.18
CA ARG A 63 -5.41 -17.52 12.48
C ARG A 63 -6.70 -17.57 11.65
N GLY A 64 -7.38 -18.70 11.64
CA GLY A 64 -8.70 -18.78 11.03
C GLY A 64 -9.69 -17.81 11.68
N ILE A 65 -10.22 -16.87 10.91
CA ILE A 65 -11.28 -15.94 11.31
C ILE A 65 -12.32 -15.80 10.18
N PRO A 66 -13.59 -15.49 10.48
CA PRO A 66 -14.59 -15.20 9.46
C PRO A 66 -14.19 -14.01 8.58
N LEU A 67 -14.50 -14.07 7.27
CA LEU A 67 -14.18 -12.99 6.32
C LEU A 67 -14.73 -11.63 6.74
N LYS A 68 -15.94 -11.61 7.32
CA LYS A 68 -16.56 -10.38 7.82
C LYS A 68 -15.72 -9.75 8.95
N GLU A 69 -15.21 -10.56 9.86
CA GLU A 69 -14.37 -10.09 10.97
C GLU A 69 -13.00 -9.62 10.46
N LEU A 70 -12.43 -10.30 9.46
CA LEU A 70 -11.21 -9.84 8.80
C LEU A 70 -11.41 -8.45 8.17
N ASN A 71 -12.47 -8.26 7.40
CA ASN A 71 -12.75 -6.98 6.75
C ASN A 71 -12.94 -5.87 7.78
N GLN A 72 -13.71 -6.12 8.84
CA GLN A 72 -13.89 -5.15 9.92
C GLN A 72 -12.56 -4.80 10.59
N SER A 73 -11.72 -5.78 10.85
CA SER A 73 -10.39 -5.53 11.42
C SER A 73 -9.50 -4.72 10.49
N LEU A 74 -9.51 -5.00 9.19
CA LEU A 74 -8.71 -4.26 8.22
C LEU A 74 -9.20 -2.83 8.10
N ASP A 75 -10.52 -2.63 8.02
CA ASP A 75 -11.15 -1.31 8.02
C ASP A 75 -10.75 -0.50 9.26
N GLU A 76 -10.87 -1.07 10.46
CA GLU A 76 -10.46 -0.43 11.71
C GLU A 76 -8.96 -0.09 11.71
N PHE A 77 -8.12 -1.03 11.25
CA PHE A 77 -6.68 -0.84 11.21
C PHE A 77 -6.27 0.29 10.26
N TYR A 78 -6.76 0.28 9.02
CA TYR A 78 -6.46 1.33 8.04
C TYR A 78 -7.04 2.67 8.45
N ASN A 79 -8.30 2.73 8.93
CA ASN A 79 -8.92 3.98 9.36
C ASN A 79 -8.18 4.64 10.53
N LYS A 80 -7.62 3.84 11.44
CA LYS A 80 -6.92 4.34 12.62
C LYS A 80 -5.46 4.70 12.36
N HIS A 81 -4.79 3.95 11.49
CA HIS A 81 -3.33 4.01 11.40
C HIS A 81 -2.79 4.44 10.03
N ALA A 82 -3.60 4.39 8.97
CA ALA A 82 -3.14 4.76 7.65
C ALA A 82 -3.44 6.24 7.34
N ARG A 83 -2.50 6.88 6.65
CA ARG A 83 -2.77 8.11 5.90
C ARG A 83 -3.38 7.71 4.57
N LYS A 84 -4.59 8.20 4.28
CA LYS A 84 -5.25 8.03 2.99
C LYS A 84 -4.97 9.25 2.12
N GLU A 85 -4.47 9.02 0.91
CA GLU A 85 -4.20 10.07 -0.08
C GLU A 85 -4.60 9.60 -1.48
N THR A 86 -4.79 10.54 -2.41
CA THR A 86 -5.01 10.19 -3.82
C THR A 86 -3.70 9.72 -4.45
N VAL A 87 -3.78 9.02 -5.57
CA VAL A 87 -2.60 8.54 -6.28
C VAL A 87 -1.72 9.71 -6.73
N GLU A 88 -2.32 10.80 -7.22
CA GLU A 88 -1.60 11.99 -7.67
C GLU A 88 -0.84 12.65 -6.51
N SER A 89 -1.51 12.85 -5.37
CA SER A 89 -0.86 13.40 -4.17
C SER A 89 0.30 12.54 -3.69
N TRP A 90 0.18 11.22 -3.81
CA TRP A 90 1.27 10.30 -3.44
C TRP A 90 2.44 10.41 -4.42
N LEU A 91 2.17 10.44 -5.73
CA LEU A 91 3.20 10.55 -6.77
C LEU A 91 3.95 11.89 -6.70
N ASP A 92 3.25 13.00 -6.39
CA ASP A 92 3.86 14.31 -6.19
C ASP A 92 4.78 14.33 -4.96
N ALA A 93 4.39 13.64 -3.87
CA ALA A 93 5.17 13.56 -2.64
C ALA A 93 6.32 12.54 -2.71
N HIS A 94 6.29 11.63 -3.68
CA HIS A 94 7.29 10.56 -3.85
C HIS A 94 7.76 10.53 -5.31
N PRO A 95 8.67 11.45 -5.73
CA PRO A 95 9.17 11.48 -7.10
C PRO A 95 9.88 10.18 -7.49
N PHE A 96 9.74 9.78 -8.74
CA PHE A 96 10.42 8.58 -9.27
C PHE A 96 11.95 8.72 -9.23
N THR A 97 12.48 9.93 -9.38
CA THR A 97 13.93 10.21 -9.28
C THR A 97 14.52 9.89 -7.92
N ASP A 98 13.68 9.87 -6.88
CA ASP A 98 14.07 9.58 -5.50
C ASP A 98 13.77 8.13 -5.12
N ALA A 99 13.26 7.33 -6.07
CA ALA A 99 12.98 5.93 -5.86
C ALA A 99 14.27 5.12 -5.71
N ILE A 100 14.21 4.10 -4.86
CA ILE A 100 15.36 3.24 -4.54
C ILE A 100 15.10 1.79 -4.98
N PRO A 101 16.17 1.01 -5.24
CA PRO A 101 16.04 -0.41 -5.57
C PRO A 101 15.27 -1.16 -4.49
N ASP A 102 14.43 -2.09 -4.93
CA ASP A 102 13.60 -2.88 -4.02
C ASP A 102 14.48 -3.73 -3.09
N ASP A 103 15.57 -4.28 -3.62
CA ASP A 103 16.55 -5.11 -2.90
C ASP A 103 17.50 -4.31 -1.99
N ALA A 104 17.39 -2.98 -1.97
CA ALA A 104 18.12 -2.12 -1.05
C ALA A 104 17.43 -2.04 0.32
N ASP A 105 17.09 -3.19 0.93
CA ASP A 105 16.39 -3.27 2.21
C ASP A 105 17.04 -2.48 3.35
N PRO A 106 18.39 -2.41 3.47
CA PRO A 106 18.99 -1.61 4.55
C PRO A 106 18.75 -0.11 4.35
N VAL A 107 18.47 0.33 3.12
CA VAL A 107 18.27 1.75 2.78
C VAL A 107 16.82 2.17 3.02
N TRP A 108 15.84 1.43 2.49
CA TRP A 108 14.43 1.78 2.72
C TRP A 108 13.96 1.39 4.13
N MET A 109 14.54 0.37 4.78
CA MET A 109 14.23 0.04 6.16
C MET A 109 14.93 0.93 7.19
N ALA A 110 15.98 1.68 6.84
CA ALA A 110 16.62 2.62 7.76
C ALA A 110 15.83 3.93 7.92
N LYS A 111 14.97 4.24 6.95
CA LYS A 111 14.14 5.46 6.89
C LYS A 111 12.87 5.35 7.76
#